data_AF-A0A529WEJ6-F1
#
_entry.id   AF-A0A529WEJ6-F1
#
_cell.length_a   1.000
_cell.length_b   1.000
_cell.length_c   1.000
_cell.angle_alpha   90.00
_cell.angle_beta   90.00
_cell.angle_gamma   90.00
#
_symmetry.space_group_name_H-M   'P 1'
#
loop_
_entity.id
_entity.type
_entity.pdbx_description
1 polymer ?
#
loop_
_entity_poly.entity_id
_entity_poly.type
_entity_poly.pdbx_seq_one_letter_code
_entity_poly.pdbx_strand_id
1 'polypeptide(L)'
;MRREGRSVMASVKSKPKKKAAAAKAEEKPARLADYLLARAPAEDIAAYDAADLERAGELAARAVASHRKGESVVAVDADSG
;
A
#
# COMPACT_ATOMS: atom_id res chain seq x y z
N MET A 1 31.16 -47.24 -7.57
CA MET A 1 32.30 -46.39 -7.17
C MET A 1 32.02 -45.72 -5.83
N ARG A 2 33.05 -45.64 -4.98
CA ARG A 2 33.09 -45.02 -3.64
C ARG A 2 33.00 -43.49 -3.70
N ARG A 3 32.37 -42.87 -2.68
CA ARG A 3 33.06 -41.99 -1.71
C ARG A 3 32.10 -41.45 -0.64
N GLU A 4 32.44 -41.70 0.62
CA GLU A 4 31.96 -40.97 1.79
C GLU A 4 32.49 -39.53 1.82
N GLY A 5 31.82 -38.65 2.57
CA GLY A 5 32.30 -37.30 2.87
C GLY A 5 31.49 -36.62 3.98
N ARG A 6 32.05 -36.65 5.19
CA ARG A 6 31.56 -36.14 6.49
C ARG A 6 31.35 -34.61 6.52
N SER A 7 30.41 -34.14 7.34
CA SER A 7 30.52 -32.97 8.26
C SER A 7 29.20 -32.84 9.04
N VAL A 8 29.01 -33.34 10.27
CA VAL A 8 29.48 -32.87 11.60
C VAL A 8 28.96 -31.47 12.00
N MET A 9 28.05 -31.46 13.00
CA MET A 9 27.72 -30.43 14.02
C MET A 9 27.27 -29.02 13.55
N ALA A 10 26.48 -28.22 14.28
CA ALA A 10 26.02 -28.22 15.66
C ALA A 10 24.64 -27.52 15.76
N SER A 11 23.77 -28.02 16.64
CA SER A 11 22.54 -27.34 17.05
C SER A 11 22.84 -26.10 17.88
N VAL A 12 22.62 -24.91 17.33
CA VAL A 12 22.56 -23.68 18.12
C VAL A 12 21.14 -23.49 18.66
N LYS A 13 21.02 -23.52 19.97
CA LYS A 13 19.77 -23.30 20.72
C LYS A 13 19.69 -21.83 21.12
N SER A 14 18.67 -21.11 20.61
CA SER A 14 18.41 -19.72 20.99
C SER A 14 16.90 -19.43 21.05
N LYS A 15 16.47 -18.91 22.21
CA LYS A 15 15.11 -18.72 22.75
C LYS A 15 14.15 -17.86 21.90
N PRO A 16 12.81 -18.03 22.06
CA PRO A 16 11.82 -17.18 21.41
C PRO A 16 11.76 -15.81 22.09
N LYS A 17 12.10 -14.74 21.37
CA LYS A 17 11.84 -13.37 21.80
C LYS A 17 10.42 -13.01 21.40
N LYS A 18 9.51 -13.06 22.37
CA LYS A 18 8.14 -12.57 22.29
C LYS A 18 8.20 -11.06 22.00
N LYS A 19 8.12 -10.66 20.72
CA LYS A 19 7.80 -9.28 20.36
C LYS A 19 6.30 -9.11 20.62
N ALA A 20 6.00 -8.22 21.56
CA ALA A 20 4.67 -7.68 21.74
C ALA A 20 4.10 -7.30 20.38
N ALA A 21 2.90 -7.79 20.10
CA ALA A 21 2.15 -7.43 18.93
C ALA A 21 1.99 -5.92 18.92
N ALA A 22 2.77 -5.23 18.08
CA ALA A 22 2.28 -4.02 17.46
C ALA A 22 0.97 -4.44 16.82
N ALA A 23 -0.13 -3.83 17.27
CA ALA A 23 -1.41 -4.00 16.65
C ALA A 23 -1.19 -3.75 15.15
N LYS A 24 -1.13 -4.84 14.38
CA LYS A 24 -1.48 -4.79 12.97
C LYS A 24 -2.96 -4.44 13.02
N ALA A 25 -3.24 -3.14 13.10
CA ALA A 25 -4.45 -2.62 12.52
C ALA A 25 -4.50 -3.29 11.16
N GLU A 26 -5.43 -4.23 11.01
CA GLU A 26 -5.63 -4.87 9.73
C GLU A 26 -5.77 -3.73 8.74
N GLU A 27 -4.74 -3.57 7.93
CA GLU A 27 -4.59 -2.48 7.00
C GLU A 27 -5.65 -2.80 5.95
N LYS A 28 -6.89 -2.37 6.22
CA LYS A 28 -7.88 -2.17 5.17
C LYS A 28 -7.10 -1.48 4.08
N PRO A 29 -7.13 -2.00 2.83
CA PRO A 29 -6.38 -1.40 1.74
C PRO A 29 -6.66 0.09 1.81
N ALA A 30 -5.63 0.88 2.15
CA ALA A 30 -5.79 2.29 2.42
C ALA A 30 -6.53 2.88 1.22
N ARG A 31 -7.56 3.70 1.45
CA ARG A 31 -8.31 4.25 0.32
C ARG A 31 -7.29 5.02 -0.53
N LEU A 32 -7.43 4.95 -1.86
CA LEU A 32 -6.49 5.61 -2.76
C LEU A 32 -6.32 7.10 -2.40
N ALA A 33 -7.42 7.76 -1.96
CA ALA A 33 -7.40 9.11 -1.43
C ALA A 33 -6.43 9.29 -0.26
N ASP A 34 -6.47 8.42 0.75
CA ASP A 34 -5.58 8.48 1.92
C ASP A 34 -4.10 8.38 1.50
N TYR A 35 -3.81 7.50 0.54
CA TYR A 35 -2.45 7.33 0.01
C TYR A 35 -1.96 8.58 -0.74
N LEU A 36 -2.82 9.19 -1.54
CA LEU A 36 -2.50 10.41 -2.28
C LEU A 36 -2.32 11.60 -1.34
N LEU A 37 -3.22 11.78 -0.37
CA LEU A 37 -3.15 12.86 0.61
C LEU A 37 -1.94 12.74 1.53
N ALA A 38 -1.56 11.52 1.93
CA ALA A 38 -0.34 11.29 2.72
C ALA A 38 0.96 11.67 1.98
N ARG A 39 0.91 11.80 0.65
CA ARG A 39 2.03 12.18 -0.21
C ARG A 39 1.95 13.60 -0.73
N ALA A 40 0.81 14.26 -0.57
CA ALA A 40 0.62 15.63 -1.00
C ALA A 40 1.20 16.60 0.05
N PRO A 41 1.92 17.66 -0.37
CA PRO A 41 2.30 18.76 0.51
C PRO A 41 1.09 19.39 1.19
N ALA A 42 1.26 19.87 2.42
CA ALA A 42 0.17 20.48 3.17
C ALA A 42 -0.35 21.76 2.49
N GLU A 43 0.55 22.50 1.85
CA GLU A 43 0.26 23.70 1.08
C GLU A 43 -0.69 23.42 -0.09
N ASP A 44 -0.53 22.28 -0.76
CA ASP A 44 -1.37 21.86 -1.90
C ASP A 44 -2.76 21.41 -1.44
N ILE A 45 -2.87 20.81 -0.26
CA ILE A 45 -4.15 20.34 0.30
C ILE A 45 -4.97 21.52 0.86
N ALA A 46 -4.31 22.50 1.50
CA ALA A 46 -4.96 23.55 2.28
C ALA A 46 -5.90 24.46 1.46
N ALA A 47 -5.76 24.49 0.14
CA ALA A 47 -6.59 25.29 -0.76
C ALA A 47 -7.95 24.66 -1.09
N TYR A 48 -8.17 23.38 -0.75
CA TYR A 48 -9.36 22.62 -1.16
C TYR A 48 -10.18 22.17 0.05
N ASP A 49 -11.50 22.08 -0.15
CA ASP A 49 -12.40 21.51 0.84
C ASP A 49 -12.25 19.99 0.94
N ALA A 50 -12.40 19.46 2.16
CA ALA A 50 -12.26 18.02 2.41
C ALA A 50 -13.26 17.18 1.60
N ALA A 51 -14.48 17.69 1.37
CA ALA A 51 -15.50 17.01 0.58
C ALA A 51 -15.11 16.89 -0.91
N ASP A 52 -14.45 17.92 -1.46
CA ASP A 52 -14.00 17.91 -2.84
C ASP A 52 -12.82 16.96 -3.02
N LEU A 53 -11.90 16.94 -2.05
CA LEU A 53 -10.78 15.99 -2.02
C LEU A 53 -11.26 14.54 -1.90
N GLU A 54 -12.28 14.27 -1.08
CA GLU A 54 -12.90 12.95 -0.99
C GLU A 54 -13.52 12.53 -2.33
N ARG A 55 -14.32 13.42 -2.96
CA ARG A 55 -14.92 13.16 -4.28
C ARG A 55 -13.88 12.92 -5.36
N ALA A 56 -12.83 13.75 -5.42
CA ALA A 56 -11.71 13.58 -6.35
C ALA A 56 -11.01 12.23 -6.13
N GLY A 57 -10.84 11.82 -4.86
CA GLY A 57 -10.32 10.51 -4.49
C GLY A 57 -11.17 9.35 -5.02
N GLU A 58 -12.49 9.46 -4.96
CA GLU A 58 -13.39 8.46 -5.53
C GLU A 58 -13.29 8.38 -7.06
N LEU A 59 -13.26 9.52 -7.75
CA LEU A 59 -13.11 9.58 -9.20
C LEU A 59 -11.78 8.95 -9.64
N ALA A 60 -10.69 9.29 -8.95
CA ALA A 60 -9.38 8.68 -9.19
C ALA A 60 -9.41 7.17 -8.95
N ALA A 61 -10.06 6.71 -7.88
CA ALA A 61 -10.17 5.28 -7.58
C ALA A 61 -10.93 4.52 -8.67
N ARG A 62 -12.02 5.08 -9.19
CA ARG A 62 -12.78 4.50 -10.32
C ARG A 62 -11.93 4.43 -11.58
N ALA A 63 -11.19 5.48 -11.90
CA ALA A 63 -10.30 5.51 -13.06
C ALA A 63 -9.20 4.45 -12.95
N VAL A 64 -8.49 4.40 -11.82
CA VAL A 64 -7.40 3.44 -11.58
C VAL A 64 -7.93 2.00 -11.57
N ALA A 65 -9.13 1.75 -11.04
CA ALA A 65 -9.74 0.42 -11.08
C ALA A 65 -9.99 -0.10 -12.50
N SER A 66 -10.17 0.81 -13.48
CA SER A 66 -10.35 0.44 -14.89
C SER A 66 -9.04 0.17 -15.65
N HIS A 67 -7.89 0.54 -15.07
CA HIS A 67 -6.59 0.44 -15.73
C HIS A 67 -6.14 -1.01 -15.95
N ARG A 68 -5.59 -1.26 -17.14
CA ARG A 68 -5.00 -2.55 -17.55
C ARG A 68 -3.52 -2.39 -17.81
N LYS A 69 -2.75 -3.45 -17.53
CA LYS A 69 -1.30 -3.45 -17.74
C LYS A 69 -0.95 -3.14 -19.20
N GLY A 70 -0.13 -2.10 -19.40
CA GLY A 70 0.31 -1.67 -20.73
C GLY A 70 -0.62 -0.65 -21.39
N GLU A 71 -1.73 -0.30 -20.76
CA GLU A 71 -2.65 0.75 -21.21
C GLU A 71 -2.52 2.00 -20.33
N SER A 72 -2.91 3.15 -20.86
CA SER A 72 -3.02 4.41 -20.10
C SER A 72 -4.48 4.79 -19.98
N VAL A 73 -4.91 5.28 -18.82
CA VAL A 73 -6.31 5.68 -18.57
C VAL A 73 -6.37 7.19 -18.38
N VAL A 74 -7.28 7.83 -19.12
CA VAL A 74 -7.77 9.19 -18.86
C VAL A 74 -9.28 9.08 -18.77
N ALA A 75 -9.84 9.34 -17.60
CA ALA A 75 -11.28 9.36 -17.36
C ALA A 75 -11.71 10.79 -17.04
N VAL A 76 -12.76 11.26 -17.71
CA VAL A 76 -13.36 12.57 -17.48
C VAL A 76 -14.81 12.34 -17.08
N ASP A 77 -15.20 12.88 -15.94
CA ASP A 77 -16.58 12.87 -15.46
C ASP A 77 -17.12 14.31 -15.53
N ALA A 78 -18.14 14.51 -16.38
CA ALA A 78 -18.68 15.83 -16.71
C ALA A 78 -19.43 16.48 -15.54
N ASP A 79 -19.85 15.70 -14.54
CA ASP A 79 -20.67 16.15 -13.41
C ASP A 79 -19.87 16.20 -12.10
N SER A 80 -18.55 16.37 -12.19
CA SER A 80 -17.65 16.31 -11.03
C SER A 80 -17.66 17.57 -10.13
N GLY A 81 -18.25 18.67 -10.60
CA GLY A 81 -18.22 20.01 -9.99
C GLY A 81 -19.30 20.23 -8.93
#